data_AF-A0A1B9NLM3-F1
#
_entry.id   AF-A0A1B9NLM3-F1
#
_cell.length_a   1.000
_cell.length_b   1.000
_cell.length_c   1.000
_cell.angle_alpha   90.00
_cell.angle_beta   90.00
_cell.angle_gamma   90.00
#
_symmetry.space_group_name_H-M   'P 1'
#
loop_
_entity.id
_entity.type
_entity.pdbx_description
1 polymer ?
#
loop_
_entity_poly.entity_id
_entity_poly.type
_entity_poly.pdbx_seq_one_letter_code
_entity_poly.pdbx_strand_id
1 'polypeptide(L)'
;MNRIVKSVNSVYRRAIITFYNDKLECTYKEKLSGFKIKYSEFYKIRKLKKGYLIQIQKYSFYFLFYDEFTHQQRQKLEESFKQNKNYC
;
A
#
# COMPACT_ATOMS: atom_id res chain seq x y z
N MET A 1 -9.30 -11.75 7.92
CA MET A 1 -8.61 -10.54 7.39
C MET A 1 -8.84 -10.50 5.89
N ASN A 2 -9.55 -9.49 5.38
CA ASN A 2 -9.91 -9.42 3.95
C ASN A 2 -8.82 -8.67 3.18
N ARG A 3 -8.16 -9.37 2.26
CA ARG A 3 -7.19 -8.79 1.33
C ARG A 3 -7.94 -7.87 0.34
N ILE A 4 -7.49 -6.63 0.18
CA ILE A 4 -7.99 -5.73 -0.87
C ILE A 4 -7.28 -6.04 -2.17
N VAL A 5 -5.94 -5.97 -2.18
CA VAL A 5 -5.16 -6.13 -3.40
C VAL A 5 -3.69 -6.47 -3.13
N LYS A 6 -3.08 -7.17 -4.09
CA LYS A 6 -1.65 -7.44 -4.18
C LYS A 6 -1.08 -6.60 -5.33
N SER A 7 -0.08 -5.76 -5.07
CA SER A 7 0.61 -4.97 -6.09
C SER A 7 1.32 -5.88 -7.10
N VAL A 8 1.24 -5.51 -8.38
CA VAL A 8 1.88 -6.17 -9.52
C VAL A 8 3.03 -5.33 -10.09
N ASN A 9 3.35 -4.20 -9.46
CA ASN A 9 4.39 -3.28 -9.87
C ASN A 9 5.76 -3.99 -9.92
N SER A 10 6.30 -4.05 -11.13
CA SER A 10 7.56 -4.74 -11.44
C SER A 10 8.78 -4.09 -10.81
N VAL A 11 8.67 -2.88 -10.25
CA VAL A 11 9.72 -2.26 -9.43
C VAL A 11 9.97 -3.07 -8.15
N TYR A 12 8.93 -3.71 -7.59
CA TYR A 12 9.04 -4.56 -6.41
C TYR A 12 9.51 -5.98 -6.77
N ARG A 13 10.59 -6.11 -7.55
CA ARG A 13 11.06 -7.42 -8.05
C ARG A 13 11.29 -8.45 -6.95
N ARG A 14 11.79 -7.99 -5.80
CA ARG A 14 12.17 -8.80 -4.64
C ARG A 14 11.10 -8.89 -3.54
N ALA A 15 9.97 -8.19 -3.71
CA ALA A 15 8.95 -8.09 -2.67
C ALA A 15 7.53 -8.21 -3.24
N ILE A 16 6.64 -8.74 -2.44
CA ILE A 16 5.20 -8.76 -2.71
C ILE A 16 4.56 -7.79 -1.74
N ILE A 17 3.93 -6.73 -2.26
CA ILE A 17 3.20 -5.76 -1.45
C ILE A 17 1.72 -6.10 -1.50
N THR A 18 1.12 -6.35 -0.34
CA THR A 18 -0.30 -6.70 -0.20
C THR A 18 -0.99 -5.71 0.72
N PHE A 19 -2.08 -5.14 0.25
CA PHE A 19 -2.93 -4.21 0.98
C PHE A 19 -4.16 -4.94 1.50
N TYR A 20 -4.43 -4.73 2.78
CA TYR A 20 -5.62 -5.20 3.50
C TYR A 20 -6.49 -3.99 3.87
N ASN A 21 -7.56 -4.21 4.61
CA ASN A 21 -8.43 -3.11 5.02
C ASN A 21 -7.75 -2.12 5.98
N ASP A 22 -6.75 -2.55 6.75
CA ASP A 22 -6.16 -1.80 7.86
C ASP A 22 -4.62 -1.71 7.82
N LYS A 23 -3.97 -2.45 6.92
CA LYS A 23 -2.51 -2.60 6.91
C LYS A 23 -1.94 -2.91 5.52
N LEU A 24 -0.65 -2.64 5.39
CA LEU A 24 0.19 -3.12 4.32
C LEU A 24 1.06 -4.27 4.83
N GLU A 25 1.22 -5.30 4.02
CA GLU A 25 2.14 -6.41 4.23
C GLU A 25 3.14 -6.47 3.08
N CYS A 26 4.42 -6.54 3.42
CA CYS A 26 5.51 -6.77 2.50
C CYS A 26 6.09 -8.16 2.78
N THR A 27 6.07 -9.03 1.77
CA THR A 27 6.70 -10.36 1.82
C THR A 27 7.88 -10.39 0.87
N TYR A 28 9.09 -10.65 1.37
CA TYR A 28 10.26 -10.79 0.50
C TYR A 28 10.25 -12.16 -0.19
N LYS A 29 10.61 -12.20 -1.47
CA LYS A 29 10.57 -13.47 -2.24
C LYS A 29 11.71 -14.43 -1.89
N GLU A 30 12.86 -13.88 -1.52
CA GLU A 30 14.10 -14.63 -1.27
C GLU A 30 14.43 -14.76 0.23
N LYS A 31 13.59 -14.20 1.11
CA LYS A 31 13.77 -14.27 2.56
C LYS A 31 12.48 -14.77 3.19
N LEU A 32 12.60 -15.60 4.23
CA LEU A 32 11.47 -16.01 5.07
C LEU A 32 10.89 -14.84 5.90
N SER A 33 11.50 -13.65 5.82
CA SER A 33 11.07 -12.47 6.53
C SER A 33 10.20 -11.55 5.67
N GLY A 34 9.45 -10.70 6.36
CA GLY A 34 8.61 -9.66 5.79
C GLY A 34 8.27 -8.66 6.89
N PHE A 35 7.44 -7.68 6.57
CA PHE A 35 6.91 -6.79 7.60
C PHE A 35 5.44 -6.47 7.34
N LYS A 36 4.77 -6.08 8.43
CA LYS A 36 3.39 -5.61 8.42
C LYS A 36 3.37 -4.25 9.10
N ILE A 37 2.60 -3.32 8.56
CA ILE A 37 2.48 -1.97 9.10
C ILE A 37 1.04 -1.52 8.93
N LYS A 38 0.41 -1.05 10.02
CA LYS A 38 -0.95 -0.54 9.96
C LYS A 38 -0.97 0.80 9.23
N TYR A 39 -2.07 1.12 8.59
CA TYR A 39 -2.24 2.41 7.94
C TYR A 39 -2.06 3.55 8.93
N SER A 40 -2.60 3.42 10.15
CA SER A 40 -2.44 4.40 11.23
C SER A 40 -0.97 4.73 11.60
N GLU A 41 -0.03 3.86 11.24
CA GLU A 41 1.41 4.02 11.50
C GLU A 41 2.15 4.65 10.31
N PHE A 42 1.49 4.83 9.16
CA PHE A 42 2.09 5.50 8.02
C PHE A 42 2.44 6.93 8.34
N TYR A 43 3.63 7.36 7.92
CA TYR A 43 4.07 8.73 8.04
C TYR A 43 3.20 9.69 7.23
N LYS A 44 2.89 9.32 5.96
CA LYS A 44 2.03 10.11 5.08
C LYS A 44 1.49 9.28 3.93
N ILE A 45 0.25 9.54 3.53
CA ILE A 45 -0.32 9.02 2.28
C ILE A 45 -0.65 10.22 1.40
N ARG A 46 -0.21 10.21 0.13
CA ARG A 46 -0.56 11.25 -0.84
C ARG A 46 -1.31 10.65 -2.01
N LYS A 47 -2.48 11.21 -2.33
CA LYS A 47 -3.17 10.90 -3.58
C LYS A 47 -2.50 11.66 -4.72
N LEU A 48 -2.15 10.95 -5.80
CA LEU A 48 -1.49 11.51 -6.98
C LEU A 48 -2.28 11.14 -8.23
N LYS A 49 -2.04 11.85 -9.34
CA LYS A 49 -2.75 11.62 -10.61
C LYS A 49 -2.67 10.16 -11.10
N LYS A 50 -1.55 9.48 -10.83
CA LYS A 50 -1.28 8.11 -11.30
C LYS A 50 -1.46 7.02 -10.23
N GLY A 51 -1.76 7.37 -8.98
CA GLY A 51 -1.67 6.40 -7.89
C GLY A 51 -1.63 6.99 -6.49
N TYR A 52 -1.18 6.20 -5.52
CA TYR A 52 -0.91 6.64 -4.16
C TYR A 52 0.59 6.55 -3.85
N LEU A 53 1.13 7.59 -3.24
CA LEU A 53 2.46 7.57 -2.62
C LEU A 53 2.29 7.34 -1.12
N ILE A 54 2.80 6.21 -0.64
CA ILE A 54 2.63 5.74 0.73
C ILE A 54 3.98 5.79 1.42
N GLN A 55 4.17 6.77 2.29
CA GLN A 55 5.38 6.93 3.09
C GLN A 55 5.19 6.17 4.40
N ILE A 56 5.91 5.07 4.57
CA ILE A 56 5.91 4.30 5.83
C ILE A 56 6.83 4.93 6.88
N GLN A 57 7.84 5.69 6.43
CA GLN A 57 8.76 6.49 7.23
C GLN A 57 9.16 7.74 6.41
N LYS A 58 9.93 8.66 7.01
CA LYS A 58 10.32 9.92 6.36
C LYS A 58 10.99 9.72 4.99
N TYR A 59 11.82 8.69 4.84
CA TYR A 59 12.59 8.42 3.61
C TYR A 59 12.23 7.09 2.93
N SER A 60 11.22 6.36 3.42
CA SER A 60 10.84 5.05 2.91
C SER A 60 9.41 5.10 2.40
N PHE A 61 9.21 4.78 1.13
CA PHE A 61 7.91 4.87 0.49
C PHE A 61 7.62 3.71 -0.47
N TYR A 62 6.33 3.47 -0.68
CA TYR A 62 5.79 2.63 -1.73
C TYR A 62 4.93 3.47 -2.64
N PHE A 63 5.13 3.33 -3.95
CA PHE A 63 4.23 3.85 -4.95
C PHE A 63 3.28 2.76 -5.43
N LEU A 64 2.00 3.10 -5.47
CA LEU A 64 0.94 2.19 -5.83
C LEU A 64 0.15 2.76 -7.02
N PHE A 65 0.28 2.17 -8.21
CA PHE A 65 -0.29 2.73 -9.44
C PHE A 65 -1.74 2.33 -9.65
N TYR A 66 -2.56 3.25 -10.16
CA TYR A 66 -4.00 2.99 -10.36
C TYR A 66 -4.33 1.88 -11.36
N ASP A 67 -3.45 1.63 -12.31
CA ASP A 67 -3.60 0.57 -13.31
C ASP A 67 -3.42 -0.85 -12.72
N GLU A 68 -2.87 -0.96 -11.51
CA GLU A 68 -2.77 -2.21 -10.77
C GLU A 68 -4.11 -2.67 -10.17
N PHE A 69 -5.17 -1.86 -10.28
CA PHE A 69 -6.44 -2.07 -9.56
C PHE A 69 -7.66 -1.99 -10.46
N THR A 70 -8.65 -2.82 -10.11
CA THR A 70 -10.03 -2.56 -10.56
C THR A 70 -10.57 -1.28 -9.90
N HIS A 71 -11.62 -0.70 -10.49
CA HIS A 71 -12.30 0.46 -9.89
C HIS A 71 -12.77 0.19 -8.45
N GLN A 72 -13.36 -0.99 -8.20
CA GLN A 72 -13.84 -1.38 -6.87
C GLN A 72 -12.70 -1.52 -5.85
N GLN A 73 -11.55 -2.07 -6.25
CA GLN A 73 -10.38 -2.17 -5.36
C GLN A 73 -9.85 -0.79 -4.98
N ARG A 74 -9.83 0.15 -5.93
CA ARG A 74 -9.41 1.54 -5.66
C ARG A 74 -10.35 2.24 -4.69
N GLN A 75 -11.66 2.10 -4.87
CA GLN A 75 -12.64 2.70 -3.96
C GLN A 75 -12.46 2.19 -2.52
N LYS A 76 -12.36 0.87 -2.33
CA LYS A 76 -12.12 0.29 -1.00
C LYS A 76 -10.81 0.76 -0.38
N LEU A 77 -9.73 0.82 -1.18
CA LEU A 77 -8.44 1.30 -0.70
C LEU A 77 -8.49 2.78 -0.32
N GLU A 78 -9.18 3.60 -1.11
CA GLU A 78 -9.37 5.02 -0.85
C GLU A 78 -10.21 5.27 0.41
N GLU A 79 -11.26 4.49 0.63
CA GLU A 79 -12.05 4.53 1.87
C GLU A 79 -11.19 4.21 3.10
N SER A 80 -10.38 3.15 3.04
CA SER A 80 -9.42 2.80 4.10
C SER A 80 -8.38 3.91 4.33
N PHE A 81 -7.87 4.53 3.27
CA PHE A 81 -6.88 5.60 3.38
C PHE A 81 -7.48 6.90 3.91
N LYS A 82 -8.71 7.27 3.54
CA LYS A 82 -9.38 8.48 4.07
C LYS A 82 -9.66 8.43 5.56
N GLN A 83 -9.79 7.24 6.14
CA GLN A 83 -9.90 7.06 7.59
C GLN A 83 -8.58 7.31 8.33
N ASN A 84 -7.47 7.42 7.61
CA ASN A 84 -6.17 7.69 8.18
C ASN A 84 -5.93 9.19 8.38
N LYS A 85 -5.59 9.59 9.61
CA LYS A 85 -5.24 10.97 9.96
C LYS A 85 -4.09 11.57 9.13
N ASN A 86 -3.24 10.71 8.54
CA ASN A 86 -2.08 11.11 7.75
C ASN A 86 -2.32 11.08 6.23
N TYR A 87 -3.58 11.01 5.80
CA TYR A 87 -3.99 11.11 4.41
C TYR A 87 -4.05 12.57 3.95
N CYS A 88 -3.42 12.88 2.80
CA CYS A 88 -3.34 14.22 2.23
C CYS A 88 -3.60 14.23 0.71
#